data_AF-A0A6L8W8W7-F1
#
_entry.id   AF-A0A6L8W8W7-F1
#
_cell.length_a   1.000
_cell.length_b   1.000
_cell.length_c   1.000
_cell.angle_alpha   90.00
_cell.angle_beta   90.00
_cell.angle_gamma   90.00
#
_symmetry.space_group_name_H-M   'P 1'
#
loop_
_entity.id
_entity.type
_entity.pdbx_description
1 polymer ?
#
loop_
_entity_poly.entity_id
_entity_poly.type
_entity_poly.pdbx_seq_one_letter_code
_entity_poly.pdbx_strand_id
1 'polypeptide(L)'
;MRHDMIRQMVRDLFDTIGEVAVSATLRQKTQGAYEPGSGASETTTDTTIRLVRTEKSLSDTANAVGTPINPTLHHALIECEDVTPKADDDLIIGSSTFTLLQAVAVDTGASILYEVSYQ
;
A
#
# COMPACT_ATOMS: atom_id res chain seq x y z
N MET A 1 -12.89 19.46 -7.88
CA MET A 1 -12.14 20.57 -7.27
C MET A 1 -11.39 20.15 -6.01
N ARG A 2 -12.04 19.81 -4.89
CA ARG A 2 -11.30 19.48 -3.65
C ARG A 2 -10.44 18.22 -3.77
N HIS A 3 -10.95 17.15 -4.38
CA HIS A 3 -10.17 15.92 -4.60
C HIS A 3 -9.00 16.12 -5.57
N ASP A 4 -9.20 16.87 -6.66
CA ASP A 4 -8.14 17.17 -7.63
C ASP A 4 -6.99 17.95 -6.98
N MET A 5 -7.31 18.88 -6.07
CA MET A 5 -6.33 19.62 -5.30
C MET A 5 -5.55 18.71 -4.34
N ILE A 6 -6.22 17.78 -3.67
CA ILE A 6 -5.56 16.80 -2.78
C ILE A 6 -4.63 15.89 -3.60
N ARG A 7 -5.08 15.41 -4.76
CA ARG A 7 -4.24 14.61 -5.67
C ARG A 7 -2.98 15.36 -6.08
N GLN A 8 -3.11 16.62 -6.47
CA GLN A 8 -1.95 17.43 -6.81
C GLN A 8 -0.99 17.61 -5.62
N MET A 9 -1.52 17.89 -4.42
CA MET A 9 -0.70 18.04 -3.22
C MET A 9 0.06 16.76 -2.86
N VAL A 10 -0.57 15.59 -3.00
CA VAL A 10 0.09 14.30 -2.76
C VAL A 10 1.20 14.06 -3.78
N ARG A 11 0.96 14.35 -5.06
CA ARG A 11 1.99 14.24 -6.10
C ARG A 11 3.18 15.16 -5.82
N ASP A 12 2.91 16.42 -5.52
CA ASP A 12 3.93 17.42 -5.21
C ASP A 12 4.76 17.00 -3.97
N LEU A 13 4.11 16.40 -2.97
CA LEU A 13 4.77 15.85 -1.79
C LEU A 13 5.73 14.72 -2.17
N PHE A 14 5.28 13.73 -2.95
CA PHE A 14 6.10 12.61 -3.40
C PHE A 14 7.23 13.02 -4.35
N ASP A 15 7.00 14.04 -5.19
CA ASP A 15 8.04 14.65 -6.03
C ASP A 15 9.09 15.37 -5.17
N THR A 16 8.67 16.08 -4.12
CA THR A 16 9.57 16.81 -3.22
C THR A 16 10.43 15.87 -2.38
N ILE A 17 9.87 14.75 -1.91
CA ILE A 17 10.58 13.73 -1.12
C ILE A 17 11.19 12.63 -2.01
N GLY A 18 11.34 12.88 -3.31
CA GLY A 18 11.73 11.88 -4.31
C GLY A 18 13.01 11.10 -4.02
N GLU A 19 13.93 11.64 -3.22
CA GLU A 19 15.12 10.91 -2.75
C GLU A 19 14.80 9.77 -1.77
N VAL A 20 13.67 9.87 -1.05
CA VAL A 20 13.19 8.90 -0.06
C VAL A 20 12.04 8.06 -0.63
N ALA A 21 11.35 8.56 -1.65
CA ALA A 21 10.32 7.81 -2.36
C ALA A 21 10.94 6.73 -3.26
N VAL A 22 10.61 5.48 -2.97
CA VAL A 22 11.03 4.30 -3.73
C VAL A 22 9.92 3.89 -4.70
N SER A 23 10.29 3.59 -5.95
CA SER A 23 9.36 2.95 -6.88
C SER A 23 9.12 1.50 -6.45
N ALA A 24 7.85 1.12 -6.30
CA ALA A 24 7.43 -0.23 -5.97
C ALA A 24 6.34 -0.70 -6.93
N THR A 25 6.03 -2.00 -6.91
CA THR A 25 4.91 -2.57 -7.66
C THR A 25 3.91 -3.16 -6.67
N LEU A 26 2.65 -2.72 -6.77
CA LEU A 26 1.53 -3.35 -6.10
C LEU A 26 0.92 -4.38 -7.05
N ARG A 27 0.99 -5.66 -6.66
CA ARG A 27 0.38 -6.77 -7.38
C ARG A 27 -0.89 -7.21 -6.67
N GLN A 28 -2.01 -7.04 -7.36
CA GLN A 28 -3.31 -7.46 -6.85
C GLN A 28 -3.69 -8.81 -7.45
N LYS A 29 -4.09 -9.72 -6.58
CA LYS A 29 -4.62 -11.04 -6.96
C LYS A 29 -6.14 -10.95 -7.01
N THR A 30 -6.69 -11.42 -8.13
CA THR A 30 -8.12 -11.55 -8.36
C THR A 30 -8.38 -13.01 -8.70
N GLN A 31 -9.21 -13.69 -7.89
CA GLN A 31 -9.67 -15.02 -8.24
C GLN A 31 -10.70 -14.88 -9.36
N GLY A 32 -10.45 -15.54 -10.49
CA GLY A 32 -11.42 -15.65 -11.57
C GLY A 32 -12.66 -16.43 -11.14
N ALA A 33 -13.69 -16.39 -11.98
CA ALA A 33 -14.89 -17.19 -11.76
C ALA A 33 -14.52 -18.69 -11.70
N TYR A 34 -15.08 -19.40 -10.72
CA TYR A 34 -14.93 -20.84 -10.64
C TYR A 34 -15.71 -21.51 -11.77
N GLU A 35 -15.02 -22.19 -12.68
CA GLU A 35 -15.65 -23.07 -13.66
C GLU A 35 -15.57 -24.53 -13.17
N PRO A 36 -16.70 -25.26 -13.05
CA PRO A 36 -16.66 -26.67 -12.66
C PRO A 36 -15.84 -27.51 -13.65
N GLY A 37 -14.73 -28.09 -13.18
CA GLY A 37 -13.83 -28.94 -13.99
C GLY A 37 -12.44 -28.35 -14.25
N SER A 38 -12.25 -27.06 -13.97
CA SER A 38 -10.96 -26.37 -14.04
C SER A 38 -10.83 -25.45 -12.83
N GLY A 39 -9.74 -25.54 -12.07
CA GLY A 39 -9.53 -24.65 -10.92
C GLY A 39 -9.66 -23.18 -11.31
N ALA A 40 -10.07 -22.33 -10.36
CA ALA A 40 -10.20 -20.89 -10.61
C ALA A 40 -8.86 -20.33 -11.13
N SER A 41 -8.89 -19.71 -12.31
CA SER A 41 -7.69 -19.07 -12.85
C SER A 41 -7.39 -17.82 -12.03
N GLU A 42 -6.19 -17.75 -11.46
CA GLU A 42 -5.71 -16.56 -10.76
C GLU A 42 -5.28 -15.51 -11.78
N THR A 43 -5.84 -14.30 -11.68
CA THR A 43 -5.42 -13.16 -12.50
C THR A 43 -4.69 -12.17 -11.61
N THR A 44 -3.45 -11.83 -11.97
CA THR A 44 -2.64 -10.83 -11.28
C THR A 44 -2.61 -9.52 -12.07
N THR A 45 -2.80 -8.40 -11.40
CA THR A 45 -2.63 -7.06 -11.97
C THR A 45 -1.48 -6.35 -11.25
N ASP A 46 -0.47 -5.94 -12.01
CA ASP A 46 0.72 -5.25 -11.49
C ASP A 46 0.57 -3.74 -11.75
N THR A 47 0.62 -2.92 -10.71
CA THR A 47 0.54 -1.46 -10.78
C THR A 47 1.80 -0.84 -10.17
N THR A 48 2.46 0.06 -10.90
CA THR A 48 3.59 0.82 -10.36
C THR A 48 3.08 1.90 -9.40
N ILE A 49 3.71 1.97 -8.24
CA ILE A 49 3.36 2.91 -7.16
C ILE A 49 4.61 3.57 -6.60
N ARG A 50 4.43 4.68 -5.89
CA ARG A 50 5.51 5.32 -5.13
C ARG A 50 5.32 5.06 -3.64
N LEU A 51 6.39 4.70 -2.96
CA LEU A 51 6.38 4.29 -1.56
C LEU A 51 7.42 5.06 -0.76
N VAL A 52 7.02 5.55 0.42
CA VAL A 52 7.94 6.17 1.39
C VAL A 52 7.86 5.37 2.67
N ARG A 53 8.99 4.75 3.07
CA ARG A 53 9.08 4.02 4.33
C ARG A 53 8.98 5.00 5.49
N THR A 54 8.20 4.65 6.50
CA THR A 54 8.04 5.46 7.71
C THR A 54 8.49 4.63 8.92
N GLU A 55 9.40 5.17 9.72
CA GLU A 55 9.67 4.62 11.04
C GLU A 55 8.49 4.98 11.96
N LYS A 56 7.54 4.04 12.11
CA LYS A 56 6.36 4.05 12.99
C LYS A 56 5.79 5.44 13.35
N SER A 57 4.67 5.84 12.72
CA SER A 57 3.91 7.03 13.17
C SER A 57 2.53 6.68 13.73
N LEU A 58 2.42 6.76 15.06
CA LEU A 58 1.38 7.40 15.89
C LEU A 58 -0.12 7.43 15.45
N SER A 59 -0.67 6.45 14.74
CA SER A 59 -2.10 6.07 14.92
C SER A 59 -2.31 5.30 16.24
N ASP A 60 -1.62 5.75 17.30
CA ASP A 60 -1.48 5.09 18.58
C ASP A 60 -2.72 5.38 19.44
N THR A 61 -3.81 4.68 19.15
CA THR A 61 -4.90 4.50 20.12
C THR A 61 -4.78 3.15 20.80
N ALA A 62 -4.12 3.21 21.96
CA ALA A 62 -4.44 2.54 23.21
C ALA A 62 -4.12 1.03 23.35
N ASN A 63 -3.19 0.79 24.29
CA ASN A 63 -2.91 -0.45 25.01
C ASN A 63 -2.11 -1.54 24.26
N ALA A 64 -0.79 -1.35 24.17
CA ALA A 64 0.11 -2.50 24.26
C ALA A 64 1.39 -2.10 24.98
N VAL A 65 1.37 -2.21 26.32
CA VAL A 65 2.58 -2.55 27.09
C VAL A 65 2.90 -4.00 26.72
N GLY A 66 3.50 -4.17 25.55
CA GLY A 66 3.83 -5.46 24.98
C GLY A 66 5.04 -5.30 24.10
N THR A 67 6.08 -6.07 24.39
CA THR A 67 7.29 -6.25 23.57
C THR A 67 6.91 -6.29 22.09
N PRO A 68 7.65 -5.63 21.16
CA PRO A 68 7.34 -5.71 19.74
C PRO A 68 7.31 -7.18 19.31
N ILE A 69 6.11 -7.68 18.99
CA ILE A 69 5.86 -9.12 18.78
C ILE A 69 6.44 -9.59 17.42
N ASN A 70 6.82 -8.67 16.52
CA ASN A 70 7.34 -9.07 15.21
C ASN A 70 8.37 -8.07 14.62
N PRO A 71 9.68 -8.42 14.53
CA PRO A 71 10.72 -7.53 14.00
C PRO A 71 10.66 -7.32 12.47
N THR A 72 9.80 -8.03 11.73
CA THR A 72 9.63 -7.90 10.27
C THR A 72 8.44 -7.03 9.85
N LEU A 73 7.71 -6.43 10.80
CA LEU A 73 6.61 -5.53 10.45
C LEU A 73 7.15 -4.16 9.98
N HIS A 74 6.81 -3.78 8.76
CA HIS A 74 7.18 -2.52 8.14
C HIS A 74 5.95 -1.61 7.94
N HIS A 75 6.19 -0.31 7.91
CA HIS A 75 5.17 0.72 7.68
C HIS A 75 5.62 1.67 6.56
N ALA A 76 4.68 2.10 5.72
CA ALA A 76 4.95 3.05 4.66
C ALA A 76 3.72 3.88 4.27
N LEU A 77 3.98 5.01 3.63
CA LEU A 77 2.99 5.75 2.84
C LEU A 77 3.13 5.34 1.38
N ILE A 78 2.00 5.04 0.74
CA ILE A 78 1.91 4.68 -0.67
C ILE A 78 1.05 5.72 -1.39
N GLU A 79 1.57 6.23 -2.48
CA GLU A 79 0.77 6.95 -3.47
C GLU A 79 0.38 6.00 -4.61
N CYS A 80 -0.93 5.92 -4.87
CA CYS A 80 -1.50 5.06 -5.90
C CYS A 80 -2.84 5.62 -6.40
N GLU A 81 -2.95 5.90 -7.70
CA GLU A 81 -4.14 6.54 -8.29
C GLU A 81 -5.19 5.58 -8.85
N ASP A 82 -4.72 4.48 -9.41
CA ASP A 82 -5.56 3.61 -10.26
C ASP A 82 -6.13 2.42 -9.50
N VAL A 83 -5.52 2.07 -8.36
CA VAL A 83 -5.94 0.93 -7.55
C VAL A 83 -6.02 1.28 -6.07
N THR A 84 -6.96 0.65 -5.37
CA THR A 84 -7.04 0.72 -3.91
C THR A 84 -6.27 -0.46 -3.33
N PRO A 85 -5.18 -0.23 -2.58
CA PRO A 85 -4.47 -1.31 -1.90
C PRO A 85 -5.36 -1.98 -0.87
N LYS A 86 -5.25 -3.30 -0.75
CA LYS A 86 -5.98 -4.11 0.25
C LYS A 86 -5.05 -5.13 0.90
N ALA A 87 -5.52 -5.72 2.00
CA ALA A 87 -4.83 -6.85 2.60
C ALA A 87 -4.66 -8.00 1.59
N ASP A 88 -3.59 -8.76 1.73
CA ASP A 88 -3.16 -9.87 0.86
C ASP A 88 -2.66 -9.47 -0.53
N ASP A 89 -2.65 -8.18 -0.87
CA ASP A 89 -1.92 -7.70 -2.06
C ASP A 89 -0.41 -7.88 -1.85
N ASP A 90 0.31 -8.20 -2.93
CA ASP A 90 1.76 -8.32 -2.90
C ASP A 90 2.41 -6.96 -3.18
N LEU A 91 3.29 -6.52 -2.29
CA LEU A 91 4.10 -5.31 -2.43
C LEU A 91 5.53 -5.70 -2.81
N ILE A 92 5.93 -5.37 -4.04
CA ILE A 92 7.24 -5.70 -4.58
C ILE A 92 8.14 -4.45 -4.54
N ILE A 93 9.23 -4.51 -3.77
CA ILE A 93 10.21 -3.43 -3.63
C ILE A 93 11.57 -3.96 -4.09
N GLY A 94 12.03 -3.52 -5.27
CA GLY A 94 13.23 -4.09 -5.90
C GLY A 94 13.04 -5.56 -6.23
N SER A 95 13.86 -6.44 -5.64
CA SER A 95 13.78 -7.91 -5.81
C SER A 95 13.02 -8.63 -4.70
N SER A 96 12.50 -7.89 -3.71
CA SER A 96 11.82 -8.45 -2.55
C SER A 96 10.31 -8.31 -2.69
N THR A 97 9.58 -9.36 -2.34
CA THR A 97 8.12 -9.37 -2.27
C THR A 97 7.69 -9.43 -0.81
N PHE A 98 6.78 -8.54 -0.44
CA PHE A 98 6.15 -8.45 0.87
C PHE A 98 4.63 -8.60 0.71
N THR A 99 3.94 -8.99 1.76
CA THR A 99 2.47 -9.05 1.76
C THR A 99 1.91 -7.87 2.54
N LEU A 100 0.96 -7.15 1.94
CA LEU A 100 0.20 -6.11 2.65
C LEU A 100 -0.70 -6.75 3.71
N LEU A 101 -0.57 -6.27 4.94
CA LEU A 101 -1.42 -6.69 6.05
C LEU A 101 -2.59 -5.73 6.25
N GLN A 102 -2.35 -4.43 6.04
CA GLN A 102 -3.36 -3.38 6.18
C GLN A 102 -3.07 -2.22 5.24
N ALA A 103 -4.13 -1.59 4.74
CA ALA A 103 -4.08 -0.33 4.02
C ALA A 103 -5.22 0.58 4.47
N VAL A 104 -4.91 1.85 4.77
CA VAL A 104 -5.87 2.86 5.22
C VAL A 104 -5.69 4.12 4.38
N ALA A 105 -6.77 4.60 3.77
CA ALA A 105 -6.74 5.87 3.05
C ALA A 105 -6.59 7.04 4.04
N VAL A 106 -5.63 7.93 3.81
CA VAL A 106 -5.33 9.07 4.70
C VAL A 106 -5.60 10.43 4.05
N ASP A 107 -6.10 10.44 2.82
CA ASP A 107 -6.32 11.64 2.00
C ASP A 107 -7.75 12.20 2.00
N THR A 108 -8.55 11.87 3.02
CA THR A 108 -9.94 12.36 3.15
C THR A 108 -10.84 12.01 1.96
N GLY A 109 -10.60 10.90 1.27
CA GLY A 109 -11.46 10.37 0.20
C GLY A 109 -11.01 10.70 -1.23
N ALA A 110 -9.77 11.17 -1.41
CA ALA A 110 -9.18 11.33 -2.73
C ALA A 110 -8.69 9.99 -3.33
N SER A 111 -8.52 8.97 -2.47
CA SER A 111 -8.15 7.59 -2.81
C SER A 111 -6.87 7.49 -3.64
N ILE A 112 -5.88 8.30 -3.28
CA ILE A 112 -4.54 8.40 -3.84
C ILE A 112 -3.44 8.13 -2.81
N LEU A 113 -3.66 8.40 -1.52
CA LEU A 113 -2.65 8.24 -0.45
C LEU A 113 -3.12 7.26 0.62
N TYR A 114 -2.29 6.26 0.87
CA TYR A 114 -2.57 5.18 1.80
C TYR A 114 -1.43 5.00 2.80
N GLU A 115 -1.76 4.84 4.07
CA GLU A 115 -0.85 4.29 5.07
C GLU A 115 -0.99 2.77 5.08
N VAL A 116 0.13 2.05 4.96
CA VAL A 116 0.16 0.59 4.88
C VAL A 116 1.10 -0.05 5.89
N SER A 117 0.78 -1.29 6.26
CA SER A 117 1.69 -2.19 6.97
C SER A 117 1.92 -3.47 6.17
N TYR A 118 3.16 -3.96 6.17
CA TYR A 118 3.58 -5.11 5.36
C TYR A 118 4.71 -5.92 6.00
N GLN A 119 4.86 -7.18 5.60
CA GLN A 119 5.90 -8.11 6.07
C GLN A 119 6.36 -9.09 4.99
#